data_AF-A0A370NU83-F1
#
_entry.id   AF-A0A370NU83-F1
#
_cell.length_a   1.000
_cell.length_b   1.000
_cell.length_c   1.000
_cell.angle_alpha   90.00
_cell.angle_beta   90.00
_cell.angle_gamma   90.00
#
_symmetry.space_group_name_H-M   'P 1'
#
loop_
_entity.id
_entity.type
_entity.pdbx_description
1 polymer ?
#
loop_
_entity_poly.entity_id
_entity_poly.type
_entity_poly.pdbx_seq_one_letter_code
_entity_poly.pdbx_strand_id
1 'polypeptide(L)'
;MNFEPIALHGALVSMARLMSPEEVRAATANHPGLANPLSGWCLCGDASAQLVDAIVRHGGDVAIRLSGCVGSSGGHYAVVTHQLGESQHRFLLPLYEPSIESYLRSLESEPVRVMLGRQGEDDSVVLQNRLPWRSIVPLVEMCQAPRCASVATTFNEMRTAMYAASRVDTIPSVLANVTVNDVSLSLVVPVEYCLAGIPHDGCDDGERR
;
A
#
# COMPACT_ATOMS: atom_id res chain seq x y z
N MET A 1 16.28 -2.35 -2.07
CA MET A 1 16.57 -1.57 -0.86
C MET A 1 15.72 -2.19 0.24
N ASN A 2 16.31 -3.02 1.11
CA ASN A 2 15.57 -3.66 2.20
C ASN A 2 15.52 -2.65 3.35
N PHE A 3 14.34 -2.09 3.61
CA PHE A 3 14.12 -1.24 4.77
C PHE A 3 13.59 -2.14 5.89
N GLU A 4 14.35 -2.25 6.98
CA GLU A 4 13.86 -2.91 8.18
C GLU A 4 12.65 -2.15 8.72
N PRO A 5 11.62 -2.87 9.22
CA PRO A 5 10.49 -2.23 9.87
C PRO A 5 10.92 -1.35 11.04
N ILE A 6 10.34 -0.16 11.16
CA ILE A 6 10.59 0.77 12.27
C ILE A 6 9.39 0.84 13.19
N ALA A 7 9.62 0.95 14.50
CA ALA A 7 8.55 1.22 15.46
C ALA A 7 8.26 2.73 15.53
N LEU A 8 7.01 3.12 15.27
CA LEU A 8 6.55 4.50 15.28
C LEU A 8 5.34 4.64 16.20
N HIS A 9 5.52 5.20 17.39
CA HIS A 9 4.47 5.33 18.42
C HIS A 9 3.75 4.00 18.73
N GLY A 10 4.52 2.90 18.78
CA GLY A 10 3.99 1.56 19.03
C GLY A 10 3.45 0.84 17.80
N ALA A 11 3.36 1.50 16.64
CA ALA A 11 3.00 0.86 15.38
C ALA A 11 4.23 0.37 14.61
N LEU A 12 4.13 -0.80 13.99
CA LEU A 12 5.14 -1.30 13.04
C LEU A 12 4.97 -0.55 11.71
N VAL A 13 6.03 0.09 11.21
CA VAL A 13 6.00 0.77 9.91
C VAL A 13 7.03 0.16 8.98
N SER A 14 6.60 -0.28 7.81
CA SER A 14 7.42 -0.91 6.78
C SER A 14 7.19 -0.29 5.41
N MET A 15 8.08 -0.60 4.48
CA MET A 15 7.90 -0.24 3.07
C MET A 15 7.01 -1.28 2.39
N ALA A 16 6.02 -0.80 1.64
CA ALA A 16 5.24 -1.63 0.73
C ALA A 16 5.77 -1.52 -0.70
N ARG A 17 5.46 -2.55 -1.48
CA ARG A 17 5.59 -2.56 -2.93
C ARG A 17 4.27 -2.96 -3.55
N LEU A 18 3.80 -2.16 -4.51
CA LEU A 18 2.76 -2.60 -5.43
C LEU A 18 3.45 -3.35 -6.58
N MET A 19 3.12 -4.62 -6.75
CA MET A 19 3.61 -5.44 -7.86
C MET A 19 2.57 -5.47 -8.98
N SER A 20 3.00 -5.13 -10.18
CA SER A 20 2.24 -5.28 -11.41
C SER A 20 1.95 -6.75 -11.74
N PRO A 21 0.95 -7.03 -12.60
CA PRO A 21 0.65 -8.40 -13.01
C PRO A 21 1.84 -9.15 -13.62
N GLU A 22 2.74 -8.43 -14.31
CA GLU A 22 3.95 -9.02 -14.89
C GLU A 22 4.98 -9.39 -13.82
N GLU A 23 5.19 -8.52 -12.83
CA GLU A 23 6.08 -8.79 -11.70
C GLU A 23 5.58 -9.94 -10.83
N VAL A 24 4.27 -10.02 -10.57
CA VAL A 24 3.66 -11.13 -9.83
C VAL A 24 3.86 -12.44 -10.58
N ARG A 25 3.66 -12.45 -11.90
CA ARG A 25 3.88 -13.63 -12.74
C ARG A 25 5.35 -14.04 -12.72
N ALA A 26 6.28 -13.10 -12.86
CA ALA A 26 7.71 -13.36 -12.81
C ALA A 26 8.15 -13.92 -11.45
N ALA A 27 7.62 -13.37 -10.36
CA ALA A 27 7.94 -13.83 -9.00
C ALA A 27 7.37 -15.22 -8.68
N THR A 28 6.30 -15.64 -9.34
CA THR A 28 5.63 -16.91 -9.06
C THR A 28 5.90 -18.01 -10.08
N ALA A 29 6.49 -17.68 -11.25
CA ALA A 29 6.72 -18.60 -12.36
C ALA A 29 7.51 -19.87 -12.00
N ASN A 30 8.42 -19.77 -11.02
CA ASN A 30 9.30 -20.87 -10.63
C ASN A 30 8.94 -21.48 -9.27
N HIS A 31 7.74 -21.22 -8.73
CA HIS A 31 7.38 -21.70 -7.40
C HIS A 31 6.65 -23.06 -7.48
N PRO A 32 7.31 -24.18 -7.10
CA PRO A 32 6.82 -25.54 -7.38
C PRO A 32 5.56 -25.95 -6.57
N GLY A 33 5.04 -25.09 -5.70
CA GLY A 33 3.85 -25.33 -4.88
C GLY A 33 2.59 -24.55 -5.28
N LEU A 34 2.68 -23.62 -6.24
CA LEU A 34 1.52 -22.84 -6.70
C LEU A 34 0.83 -23.58 -7.85
N ALA A 35 -0.25 -24.31 -7.56
CA ALA A 35 -1.06 -25.02 -8.56
C ALA A 35 -1.64 -24.07 -9.63
N ASN A 36 -1.80 -22.78 -9.30
CA ASN A 36 -2.08 -21.71 -10.24
C ASN A 36 -1.18 -20.51 -9.90
N PRO A 37 -0.42 -19.96 -10.87
CA PRO A 37 0.35 -18.75 -10.63
C PRO A 37 -0.60 -17.60 -10.26
N LEU A 38 -0.19 -16.80 -9.27
CA LEU A 38 -0.92 -15.59 -8.91
C LEU A 38 -0.94 -14.65 -10.14
N SER A 39 -2.08 -14.02 -10.39
CA SER A 39 -2.29 -13.18 -11.57
C SER A 39 -2.99 -11.87 -11.22
N GLY A 40 -2.59 -10.76 -11.83
CA GLY A 40 -3.09 -9.42 -11.48
C GLY A 40 -2.18 -8.74 -10.48
N TRP A 41 -2.59 -7.56 -10.00
CA TRP A 41 -1.80 -6.76 -9.08
C TRP A 41 -1.69 -7.40 -7.69
N CYS A 42 -0.65 -7.04 -6.93
CA CYS A 42 -0.46 -7.48 -5.55
C CYS A 42 0.18 -6.39 -4.69
N LEU A 43 -0.43 -6.04 -3.56
CA LEU A 43 0.19 -5.20 -2.54
C LEU A 43 1.03 -6.07 -1.60
N CYS A 44 2.33 -5.86 -1.60
CA CYS A 44 3.26 -6.58 -0.75
C CYS A 44 3.72 -5.66 0.38
N GLY A 45 3.53 -6.09 1.62
CA GLY A 45 3.90 -5.34 2.82
C GLY A 45 4.28 -6.28 3.95
N ASP A 46 4.49 -5.69 5.12
CA ASP A 46 4.96 -6.40 6.30
C ASP A 46 4.09 -6.04 7.48
N ALA A 47 3.52 -7.05 8.12
CA ALA A 47 2.60 -6.89 9.24
C ALA A 47 3.25 -7.37 10.55
N SER A 48 2.59 -7.08 11.68
CA SER A 48 3.03 -7.64 12.96
C SER A 48 2.93 -9.17 12.92
N ALA A 49 3.90 -9.86 13.52
CA ALA A 49 3.89 -11.31 13.63
C ALA A 49 2.57 -11.82 14.24
N GLN A 50 2.05 -11.10 15.25
CA GLN A 50 0.76 -11.38 15.88
C GLN A 50 -0.40 -11.43 14.89
N LEU A 51 -0.49 -10.45 13.98
CA LEU A 51 -1.56 -10.40 13.00
C LEU A 51 -1.41 -11.53 11.98
N VAL A 52 -0.22 -11.76 11.43
CA VAL A 52 0.02 -12.85 10.47
C VAL A 52 -0.33 -14.21 11.08
N ASP A 53 0.11 -14.47 12.31
CA ASP A 53 -0.18 -15.71 13.03
C ASP A 53 -1.68 -15.86 13.32
N ALA A 54 -2.38 -14.76 13.59
CA ALA A 54 -3.84 -14.78 13.78
C ALA A 54 -4.56 -15.10 12.46
N ILE A 55 -4.12 -14.52 11.34
CA ILE A 55 -4.69 -14.77 10.01
C ILE A 55 -4.55 -16.24 9.62
N VAL A 56 -3.35 -16.80 9.80
CA VAL A 56 -3.09 -18.22 9.49
C VAL A 56 -3.99 -19.12 10.34
N ARG A 57 -4.13 -18.84 11.64
CA ARG A 57 -5.03 -19.60 12.53
C ARG A 57 -6.51 -19.48 12.18
N HIS A 58 -6.94 -18.33 11.66
CA HIS A 58 -8.33 -18.10 11.26
C HIS A 58 -8.64 -18.59 9.83
N GLY A 59 -7.65 -19.13 9.11
CA GLY A 59 -7.84 -19.67 7.76
C GLY A 59 -7.87 -18.61 6.66
N GLY A 60 -7.26 -17.44 6.89
CA GLY A 60 -7.01 -16.45 5.83
C GLY A 60 -8.12 -15.44 5.55
N ASP A 61 -9.23 -15.46 6.29
CA ASP A 61 -10.28 -14.44 6.16
C ASP A 61 -10.02 -13.26 7.10
N VAL A 62 -10.10 -12.05 6.56
CA VAL A 62 -9.91 -10.79 7.28
C VAL A 62 -10.85 -9.72 6.77
N ALA A 63 -11.34 -8.90 7.70
CA ALA A 63 -12.18 -7.76 7.34
C ALA A 63 -11.34 -6.71 6.61
N ILE A 64 -11.85 -6.19 5.49
CA ILE A 64 -11.17 -5.18 4.69
C ILE A 64 -11.99 -3.87 4.61
N ARG A 65 -11.29 -2.74 4.64
CA ARG A 65 -11.86 -1.40 4.41
C ARG A 65 -10.94 -0.54 3.56
N LEU A 66 -11.52 0.18 2.61
CA LEU A 66 -10.86 1.24 1.85
C LEU A 66 -11.28 2.61 2.41
N SER A 67 -10.32 3.52 2.58
CA SER A 67 -10.56 4.90 3.01
C SER A 67 -9.72 5.86 2.19
N GLY A 68 -10.21 7.08 1.94
CA GLY A 68 -9.46 8.13 1.25
C GLY A 68 -9.21 9.32 2.17
N CYS A 69 -8.08 10.00 2.01
CA CYS A 69 -7.80 11.26 2.69
C CYS A 69 -6.96 12.21 1.82
N VAL A 70 -6.92 13.49 2.23
CA VAL A 70 -6.14 14.54 1.58
C VAL A 70 -5.09 15.03 2.57
N GLY A 71 -3.84 15.04 2.13
CA GLY A 71 -2.68 15.53 2.87
C GLY A 71 -2.64 17.06 2.96
N SER A 72 -1.79 17.56 3.85
CA SER A 72 -1.68 18.99 4.17
C SER A 72 -1.19 19.87 3.01
N SER A 73 -0.54 19.28 2.01
CA SER A 73 -0.06 19.91 0.78
C SER A 73 -0.90 19.50 -0.44
N GLY A 74 -2.11 18.99 -0.22
CA GLY A 74 -3.08 18.62 -1.24
C GLY A 74 -2.90 17.25 -1.88
N GLY A 75 -1.93 16.44 -1.45
CA GLY A 75 -1.75 15.09 -1.97
C GLY A 75 -2.86 14.15 -1.53
N HIS A 76 -3.46 13.42 -2.46
CA HIS A 76 -4.47 12.43 -2.14
C HIS A 76 -3.86 11.08 -1.78
N TYR A 77 -4.45 10.41 -0.79
CA TYR A 77 -4.02 9.09 -0.32
C TYR A 77 -5.20 8.15 -0.16
N ALA A 78 -4.96 6.87 -0.43
CA ALA A 78 -5.85 5.78 -0.03
C ALA A 78 -5.21 4.96 1.10
N VAL A 79 -6.07 4.43 1.97
CA VAL A 79 -5.69 3.50 3.03
C VAL A 79 -6.44 2.19 2.83
N VAL A 80 -5.71 1.10 2.58
CA VAL A 80 -6.25 -0.27 2.54
C VAL A 80 -6.04 -0.90 3.90
N THR A 81 -7.12 -1.10 4.65
CA THR A 81 -7.07 -1.63 6.03
C THR A 81 -7.55 -3.07 6.04
N HIS A 82 -6.71 -3.97 6.55
CA HIS A 82 -7.08 -5.34 6.93
C HIS A 82 -7.18 -5.40 8.45
N GLN A 83 -8.22 -6.04 8.98
CA GLN A 83 -8.41 -6.17 10.41
C GLN A 83 -8.78 -7.61 10.79
N LEU A 84 -8.13 -8.09 11.85
CA LEU A 84 -8.50 -9.31 12.54
C LEU A 84 -8.47 -9.09 14.05
N GLY A 85 -9.61 -9.22 14.71
CA GLY A 85 -9.75 -8.83 16.11
C GLY A 85 -9.35 -7.36 16.32
N GLU A 86 -8.45 -7.12 17.27
CA GLU A 86 -8.01 -5.80 17.69
C GLU A 86 -6.80 -5.27 16.87
N SER A 87 -6.24 -6.10 15.98
CA SER A 87 -5.09 -5.78 15.13
C SER A 87 -5.50 -5.31 13.75
N GLN A 88 -4.88 -4.23 13.28
CA GLN A 88 -5.01 -3.73 11.92
C GLN A 88 -3.66 -3.71 11.20
N HIS A 89 -3.67 -4.10 9.92
CA HIS A 89 -2.62 -3.74 8.98
C HIS A 89 -3.16 -2.75 7.95
N ARG A 90 -2.40 -1.70 7.68
CA ARG A 90 -2.80 -0.60 6.80
C ARG A 90 -1.78 -0.45 5.68
N PHE A 91 -2.23 -0.35 4.44
CA PHE A 91 -1.39 0.16 3.34
C PHE A 91 -1.71 1.62 3.12
N LEU A 92 -0.70 2.49 3.09
CA LEU A 92 -0.84 3.88 2.68
C LEU A 92 -0.37 4.04 1.23
N LEU A 93 -1.30 4.41 0.35
CA LEU A 93 -1.10 4.49 -1.09
C LEU A 93 -1.20 5.95 -1.57
N PRO A 94 -0.17 6.51 -2.21
CA PRO A 94 -0.26 7.84 -2.82
C PRO A 94 -1.09 7.78 -4.11
N LEU A 95 -2.21 8.51 -4.16
CA LEU A 95 -3.14 8.51 -5.31
C LEU A 95 -2.67 9.40 -6.48
N TYR A 96 -1.48 9.97 -6.37
CA TYR A 96 -0.78 10.70 -7.43
C TYR A 96 0.32 9.84 -8.08
N GLU A 97 0.44 8.57 -7.70
CA GLU A 97 1.33 7.59 -8.32
C GLU A 97 0.59 6.82 -9.44
N PRO A 98 1.07 6.82 -10.70
CA PRO A 98 0.35 6.20 -11.82
C PRO A 98 0.06 4.70 -11.67
N SER A 99 0.97 3.94 -11.09
CA SER A 99 0.75 2.52 -10.81
C SER A 99 -0.39 2.28 -9.81
N ILE A 100 -0.57 3.18 -8.83
CA ILE A 100 -1.69 3.09 -7.87
C ILE A 100 -3.03 3.33 -8.57
N GLU A 101 -3.11 4.28 -9.50
CA GLU A 101 -4.32 4.48 -10.31
C GLU A 101 -4.64 3.23 -11.14
N SER A 102 -3.64 2.68 -11.82
CA SER A 102 -3.79 1.47 -12.63
C SER A 102 -4.26 0.28 -11.80
N TYR A 103 -3.71 0.12 -10.59
CA TYR A 103 -4.14 -0.87 -9.62
C TYR A 103 -5.60 -0.66 -9.20
N LEU A 104 -5.99 0.54 -8.77
CA LEU A 104 -7.36 0.80 -8.32
C LEU A 104 -8.38 0.55 -9.43
N ARG A 105 -8.05 0.87 -10.68
CA ARG A 105 -8.90 0.57 -11.83
C ARG A 105 -9.03 -0.94 -12.11
N SER A 106 -7.98 -1.74 -11.87
CA SER A 106 -8.05 -3.20 -12.08
C SER A 106 -9.05 -3.89 -11.13
N LEU A 107 -9.28 -3.30 -9.95
CA LEU A 107 -10.19 -3.82 -8.92
C LEU A 107 -11.68 -3.85 -9.35
N GLU A 108 -12.03 -3.29 -10.51
CA GLU A 108 -13.36 -3.48 -11.11
C GLU A 108 -13.61 -4.96 -11.44
N SER A 109 -12.56 -5.69 -11.84
CA SER A 109 -12.65 -7.10 -12.26
C SER A 109 -11.81 -8.04 -11.39
N GLU A 110 -10.79 -7.51 -10.73
CA GLU A 110 -9.85 -8.26 -9.90
C GLU A 110 -10.13 -8.08 -8.39
N PRO A 111 -9.82 -9.07 -7.54
CA PRO A 111 -9.84 -8.86 -6.09
C PRO A 111 -8.69 -7.95 -5.64
N VAL A 112 -8.84 -7.32 -4.48
CA VAL A 112 -7.70 -6.80 -3.73
C VAL A 112 -6.86 -8.00 -3.32
N ARG A 113 -5.65 -8.10 -3.86
CA ARG A 113 -4.67 -9.09 -3.44
C ARG A 113 -3.57 -8.44 -2.63
N VAL A 114 -3.28 -9.05 -1.50
CA VAL A 114 -2.24 -8.60 -0.58
C VAL A 114 -1.35 -9.78 -0.20
N MET A 115 -0.06 -9.54 -0.09
CA MET A 115 0.91 -10.43 0.55
C MET A 115 1.47 -9.72 1.77
N LEU A 116 1.28 -10.30 2.96
CA LEU A 116 1.82 -9.80 4.22
C LEU A 116 2.96 -10.70 4.68
N GLY A 117 4.17 -10.15 4.74
CA GLY A 117 5.29 -10.76 5.45
C GLY A 117 5.07 -10.73 6.96
N ARG A 118 5.71 -11.69 7.64
CA ARG A 118 5.72 -11.81 9.09
C ARG A 118 6.91 -11.02 9.66
N GLN A 119 6.78 -9.70 9.73
CA GLN A 119 7.74 -8.81 10.40
C GLN A 119 9.21 -9.03 9.95
N GLY A 120 9.44 -9.12 8.65
CA GLY A 120 10.77 -9.29 8.05
C GLY A 120 11.31 -10.73 8.07
N GLU A 121 10.51 -11.70 8.51
CA GLU A 121 10.83 -13.13 8.38
C GLU A 121 10.43 -13.70 7.01
N ASP A 122 10.80 -14.96 6.76
CA ASP A 122 10.55 -15.65 5.48
C ASP A 122 9.09 -16.14 5.32
N ASP A 123 8.29 -16.06 6.38
CA ASP A 123 6.88 -16.45 6.36
C ASP A 123 5.99 -15.32 5.85
N SER A 124 4.98 -15.68 5.05
CA SER A 124 4.00 -14.72 4.55
C SER A 124 2.62 -15.35 4.37
N VAL A 125 1.60 -14.49 4.33
CA VAL A 125 0.23 -14.88 3.99
C VAL A 125 -0.27 -14.08 2.80
N VAL A 126 -0.99 -14.74 1.90
CA VAL A 126 -1.65 -14.12 0.75
C VAL A 126 -3.15 -14.02 1.03
N LEU A 127 -3.66 -12.80 0.97
CA LEU A 127 -5.06 -12.46 1.18
C LEU A 127 -5.70 -12.05 -0.15
N GLN A 128 -6.97 -12.41 -0.31
CA GLN A 128 -7.77 -12.01 -1.47
C GLN A 128 -9.16 -11.59 -1.01
N ASN A 129 -9.48 -10.30 -1.17
CA ASN A 129 -10.78 -9.76 -0.80
C ASN A 129 -11.44 -9.12 -2.02
N ARG A 130 -12.68 -9.50 -2.31
CA ARG A 130 -13.50 -8.79 -3.31
C ARG A 130 -14.30 -7.69 -2.62
N LEU A 131 -14.17 -6.47 -3.14
CA LEU A 131 -14.95 -5.32 -2.72
C LEU A 131 -15.92 -4.93 -3.84
N PRO A 132 -17.13 -4.47 -3.52
CA PRO A 132 -18.02 -3.90 -4.53
C PRO A 132 -17.35 -2.70 -5.22
N TRP A 133 -17.43 -2.62 -6.55
CA TRP A 133 -16.83 -1.52 -7.33
C TRP A 133 -17.24 -0.13 -6.83
N ARG A 134 -18.51 0.04 -6.42
CA ARG A 134 -19.03 1.27 -5.81
C ARG A 134 -18.25 1.76 -4.58
N SER A 135 -17.54 0.87 -3.89
CA SER A 135 -16.70 1.21 -2.74
C SER A 135 -15.29 1.65 -3.15
N ILE A 136 -14.89 1.41 -4.40
CA ILE A 136 -13.57 1.72 -4.96
C ILE A 136 -13.63 3.00 -5.83
N VAL A 137 -14.73 3.23 -6.54
CA VAL A 137 -14.94 4.40 -7.42
C VAL A 137 -14.52 5.73 -6.78
N PRO A 138 -14.87 6.04 -5.51
CA PRO A 138 -14.46 7.31 -4.90
C PRO A 138 -12.93 7.47 -4.82
N LEU A 139 -12.18 6.39 -4.64
CA LEU A 139 -10.72 6.45 -4.62
C LEU A 139 -10.12 6.67 -6.01
N VAL A 140 -10.75 6.11 -7.05
CA VAL A 140 -10.36 6.35 -8.44
C VAL A 140 -10.62 7.80 -8.83
N GLU A 141 -11.73 8.38 -8.39
CA GLU A 141 -12.05 9.81 -8.58
C GLU A 141 -11.10 10.73 -7.80
N MET A 142 -10.51 10.22 -6.72
CA MET A 142 -9.46 10.92 -5.97
C MET A 142 -8.08 10.82 -6.63
N CYS A 143 -7.85 10.01 -7.67
CA CYS A 143 -6.55 9.95 -8.34
C CYS A 143 -6.17 11.33 -8.92
N GLN A 144 -4.94 11.77 -8.66
CA GLN A 144 -4.46 13.11 -8.99
C GLN A 144 -3.31 13.05 -9.99
N ALA A 145 -3.64 13.15 -11.28
CA ALA A 145 -2.67 13.44 -12.33
C ALA A 145 -3.15 14.67 -13.15
N PRO A 146 -2.40 15.80 -13.16
CA PRO A 146 -1.11 16.06 -12.52
C PRO A 146 -1.20 16.67 -11.10
N ARG A 147 -0.23 16.32 -10.24
CA ARG A 147 0.06 17.02 -8.97
C ARG A 147 1.30 17.90 -9.15
N CYS A 148 1.25 19.15 -8.66
CA CYS A 148 2.34 20.13 -8.77
C CYS A 148 3.04 20.40 -7.42
N ALA A 149 3.65 19.37 -6.82
CA ALA A 149 4.43 19.49 -5.58
C ALA A 149 5.89 19.10 -5.80
N SER A 150 6.83 19.82 -5.18
CA SER A 150 8.25 19.43 -5.21
C SER A 150 8.48 18.11 -4.48
N VAL A 151 9.54 17.39 -4.84
CA VAL A 151 9.95 16.14 -4.18
C VAL A 151 10.02 16.30 -2.64
N ALA A 152 10.65 17.38 -2.16
CA ALA A 152 10.75 17.66 -0.72
C ALA A 152 9.37 17.86 -0.06
N THR A 153 8.44 18.54 -0.73
CA THR A 153 7.06 18.73 -0.24
C THR A 153 6.33 17.39 -0.17
N THR A 154 6.46 16.57 -1.21
CA THR A 154 5.86 15.23 -1.27
C THR A 154 6.35 14.34 -0.13
N PHE A 155 7.66 14.30 0.14
CA PHE A 155 8.20 13.49 1.24
C PHE A 155 7.77 14.01 2.62
N ASN A 156 7.71 15.32 2.84
CA ASN A 156 7.26 15.87 4.12
C ASN A 156 5.76 15.61 4.37
N GLU A 157 4.93 15.74 3.34
CA GLU A 157 3.51 15.38 3.43
C GLU A 157 3.32 13.88 3.65
N MET A 158 4.00 13.03 2.87
CA MET A 158 3.93 11.58 3.01
C MET A 158 4.32 11.12 4.41
N ARG A 159 5.36 11.73 4.99
CA ARG A 159 5.74 11.51 6.39
C ARG A 159 4.57 11.85 7.33
N THR A 160 3.90 12.97 7.12
CA THR A 160 2.73 13.39 7.93
C THR A 160 1.55 12.42 7.77
N ALA A 161 1.27 11.98 6.54
CA ALA A 161 0.24 10.98 6.25
C ALA A 161 0.56 9.62 6.90
N MET A 162 1.83 9.20 6.86
CA MET A 162 2.32 8.00 7.53
C MET A 162 2.10 8.07 9.05
N TYR A 163 2.47 9.18 9.69
CA TYR A 163 2.21 9.39 11.12
C TYR A 163 0.72 9.34 11.45
N ALA A 164 -0.14 9.94 10.63
CA ALA A 164 -1.58 9.87 10.84
C ALA A 164 -2.08 8.42 10.70
N ALA A 165 -1.69 7.74 9.61
CA ALA A 165 -2.12 6.38 9.31
C ALA A 165 -1.59 5.33 10.30
N SER A 166 -0.53 5.61 11.05
CA SER A 166 0.01 4.68 12.06
C SER A 166 -0.71 4.76 13.41
N ARG A 167 -1.52 5.80 13.68
CA ARG A 167 -2.21 5.94 14.97
C ARG A 167 -3.44 5.04 15.07
N VAL A 168 -3.62 4.38 16.21
CA VAL A 168 -4.77 3.49 16.49
C VAL A 168 -6.12 4.15 16.26
N ASP A 169 -6.26 5.45 16.55
CA ASP A 169 -7.51 6.21 16.51
C ASP A 169 -7.87 6.79 15.14
N THR A 170 -6.97 6.75 14.16
CA THR A 170 -7.19 7.38 12.85
C THR A 170 -8.17 6.61 11.97
N ILE A 171 -8.07 5.28 11.91
CA ILE A 171 -8.97 4.44 11.14
C ILE A 171 -9.83 3.64 12.13
N PRO A 172 -11.16 3.79 12.10
CA PRO A 172 -12.03 3.08 13.01
C PRO A 172 -11.98 1.56 12.77
N SER A 173 -12.44 0.80 13.77
CA SER A 173 -12.63 -0.64 13.62
C SER A 173 -13.59 -0.94 12.46
N VAL A 174 -13.22 -1.91 11.64
CA VAL A 174 -14.07 -2.52 10.61
C VAL A 174 -15.08 -3.49 11.26
N LEU A 175 -14.72 -4.05 12.43
CA LEU A 175 -15.53 -5.00 13.18
C LEU A 175 -16.38 -4.28 14.24
N ALA A 176 -17.68 -4.63 14.29
CA ALA A 176 -18.60 -4.07 15.27
C ALA A 176 -18.17 -4.44 16.71
N ASN A 177 -18.21 -3.46 17.61
CA ASN A 177 -17.89 -3.62 19.04
C ASN A 177 -16.45 -4.08 19.34
N VAL A 178 -15.51 -3.89 18.41
CA VAL A 178 -14.10 -4.19 18.62
C VAL A 178 -13.30 -2.88 18.67
N THR A 179 -12.41 -2.77 19.65
CA THR A 179 -11.48 -1.62 19.77
C THR A 179 -10.14 -2.00 19.16
N VAL A 180 -9.60 -1.16 18.27
CA VAL A 180 -8.27 -1.36 17.69
C VAL A 180 -7.20 -0.96 18.70
N ASN A 181 -6.23 -1.82 18.95
CA ASN A 181 -5.11 -1.54 19.86
C ASN A 181 -3.73 -1.85 19.26
N ASP A 182 -3.68 -2.58 18.15
CA ASP A 182 -2.45 -2.93 17.44
C ASP A 182 -2.56 -2.46 15.98
N VAL A 183 -1.55 -1.74 15.50
CA VAL A 183 -1.49 -1.21 14.14
C VAL A 183 -0.12 -1.48 13.54
N SER A 184 -0.13 -2.06 12.35
CA SER A 184 1.00 -2.05 11.44
C SER A 184 0.65 -1.28 10.17
N LEU A 185 1.64 -0.64 9.56
CA LEU A 185 1.51 0.21 8.39
C LEU A 185 2.57 -0.14 7.37
N SER A 186 2.19 -0.43 6.14
CA SER A 186 3.11 -0.46 5.00
C SER A 186 2.86 0.72 4.06
N LEU A 187 3.92 1.44 3.71
CA LEU A 187 3.85 2.64 2.87
C LEU A 187 4.37 2.36 1.47
N VAL A 188 3.59 2.69 0.44
CA VAL A 188 4.08 2.77 -0.94
C VAL A 188 4.70 4.15 -1.16
N VAL A 189 5.97 4.19 -1.53
CA VAL A 189 6.66 5.45 -1.85
C VAL A 189 6.37 5.85 -3.29
N PRO A 190 6.07 7.13 -3.56
CA PRO A 190 5.69 7.62 -4.89
C PRO A 190 6.90 7.83 -5.79
N VAL A 191 7.54 6.74 -6.22
CA VAL A 191 8.82 6.76 -6.94
C VAL A 191 8.63 7.33 -8.35
N GLU A 192 7.62 6.89 -9.10
CA GLU A 192 7.36 7.35 -10.46
C GLU A 192 7.04 8.85 -10.48
N TYR A 193 6.20 9.31 -9.54
CA TYR A 193 5.92 10.74 -9.38
C TYR A 193 7.20 11.54 -9.09
N CYS A 194 8.03 11.07 -8.16
CA CYS A 194 9.25 11.78 -7.78
C CYS A 194 10.27 11.81 -8.92
N LEU A 195 10.42 10.71 -9.67
CA LEU A 195 11.34 10.62 -10.80
C LEU A 195 10.92 11.53 -11.95
N ALA A 196 9.62 11.64 -12.24
CA ALA A 196 9.11 12.55 -13.26
C ALA A 196 9.34 14.04 -12.91
N GLY A 197 9.52 14.36 -11.63
CA GLY A 197 9.81 15.71 -11.14
C GLY A 197 11.30 16.07 -11.11
N ILE A 198 12.21 15.14 -11.40
CA ILE A 198 13.64 15.41 -11.50
C ILE A 198 13.92 16.02 -12.88
N PRO A 199 14.52 17.21 -12.98
CA PRO A 199 14.96 17.74 -14.26
C PRO A 199 15.89 16.72 -14.93
N HIS A 200 15.58 16.29 -16.14
CA HIS A 200 16.57 15.62 -16.96
C HIS A 200 17.63 16.68 -17.31
N ASP A 201 18.77 16.68 -16.61
CA ASP A 201 19.98 17.37 -17.07
C ASP A 201 20.42 16.69 -18.37
N GLY A 202 19.81 17.11 -19.48
CA GLY A 202 20.14 16.72 -20.83
C GLY A 202 20.90 17.84 -21.51
N CYS A 203 22.16 17.55 -21.86
CA CYS A 203 23.01 18.21 -22.84
C CYS A 203 22.38 19.41 -23.56
N ASP A 204 22.82 20.61 -23.21
CA ASP A 204 22.78 21.73 -24.13
C ASP A 204 23.95 21.54 -25.11
N ASP A 205 23.61 21.15 -26.34
CA ASP A 205 24.49 21.17 -27.51
C ASP A 205 24.96 22.62 -27.75
N GLY A 206 26.06 22.97 -27.08
CA GLY A 206 26.77 24.20 -27.35
C GLY A 206 27.60 24.08 -28.63
N GLU A 207 26.96 24.15 -29.80
CA GLU A 207 27.59 24.63 -31.02
C GLU A 207 28.19 26.02 -30.75
N ARG A 208 29.49 26.05 -30.39
CA ARG A 208 30.29 27.26 -30.50
C ARG A 208 30.90 27.31 -31.89
N ARG A 209 30.24 28.14 -32.70
CA ARG A 209 30.73 28.92 -33.85
C ARG A 209 32.22 28.85 -34.16
#